data_AF-A0A8X6YIV2-F1
#
_entry.id   AF-A0A8X6YIV2-F1
#
_cell.length_a   1.000
_cell.length_b   1.000
_cell.length_c   1.000
_cell.angle_alpha   90.00
_cell.angle_beta   90.00
_cell.angle_gamma   90.00
#
_symmetry.space_group_name_H-M   'P 1'
#
loop_
_entity.id
_entity.type
_entity.pdbx_description
1 polymer ?
#
loop_
_entity_poly.entity_id
_entity_poly.type
_entity_poly.pdbx_seq_one_letter_code
_entity_poly.pdbx_strand_id
1 'polypeptide(L)'
;MYFCFNISSLEEGSAVLIRALEPLQNASIMCKFRSVKRKNSSVLKEKDLCSGPSKLCQALKIDKQLNKSDLCTSKVLWLEDGERIPLCDIVECKRIGIDSAGEEWANKPLRFYIRNCIWVSVRNKIAERLQNTNNIKE
;
A
#
# COMPACT_ATOMS: atom_id res chain seq x y z
N MET A 1 -2.57 -10.41 -15.72
CA MET A 1 -1.40 -10.56 -14.82
C MET A 1 -1.25 -9.32 -13.95
N TYR A 2 -0.97 -9.52 -12.66
CA TYR A 2 -0.82 -8.48 -11.63
C TYR A 2 0.55 -8.61 -10.95
N PHE A 3 1.08 -7.52 -10.42
CA PHE A 3 2.36 -7.47 -9.71
C PHE A 3 2.15 -6.96 -8.29
N CYS A 4 3.04 -7.35 -7.37
CA CYS A 4 3.14 -6.79 -6.02
C CYS A 4 4.53 -6.20 -5.85
N PHE A 5 4.62 -5.02 -5.24
CA PHE A 5 5.88 -4.33 -4.97
C PHE A 5 6.26 -4.50 -3.50
N ASN A 6 7.37 -5.18 -3.25
CA ASN A 6 7.91 -5.41 -1.92
C ASN A 6 9.34 -4.87 -1.85
N ILE A 7 9.73 -4.40 -0.66
CA ILE A 7 11.10 -3.97 -0.36
C ILE A 7 11.63 -4.88 0.73
N SER A 8 12.78 -5.51 0.49
CA SER A 8 13.44 -6.37 1.50
C SER A 8 13.77 -5.57 2.75
N SER A 9 13.55 -6.16 3.92
CA SER A 9 13.93 -5.58 5.20
C SER A 9 15.18 -6.25 5.78
N LEU A 10 15.48 -5.98 7.05
CA LEU A 10 16.75 -6.37 7.68
C LEU A 10 16.98 -7.89 7.73
N GLU A 11 15.95 -8.66 8.04
CA GLU A 11 16.08 -10.11 8.24
C GLU A 11 15.92 -10.88 6.92
N GLU A 12 16.61 -12.00 6.81
CA GLU A 12 16.49 -12.89 5.66
C GLU A 12 15.03 -13.34 5.48
N GLY A 13 14.53 -13.21 4.25
CA GLY A 13 13.14 -13.56 3.91
C GLY A 13 12.09 -12.53 4.35
N SER A 14 12.49 -11.46 5.07
CA SER A 14 11.58 -10.40 5.49
C SER A 14 11.49 -9.27 4.48
N ALA A 15 10.27 -8.75 4.29
CA ALA A 15 10.00 -7.66 3.36
C ALA A 15 8.74 -6.88 3.74
N VAL A 16 8.65 -5.64 3.27
CA VAL A 16 7.48 -4.78 3.41
C VAL A 16 6.76 -4.69 2.07
N LEU A 17 5.48 -5.09 2.04
CA LEU A 17 4.60 -4.94 0.89
C LEU A 17 4.00 -3.54 0.87
N ILE A 18 4.22 -2.79 -0.22
CA ILE A 18 3.53 -1.52 -0.44
C ILE A 18 2.13 -1.81 -0.98
N ARG A 19 1.10 -1.35 -0.24
CA ARG A 19 -0.31 -1.72 -0.52
C ARG A 19 -1.15 -0.61 -1.11
N ALA A 20 -0.83 0.64 -0.81
CA ALA A 20 -1.55 1.80 -1.32
C ALA A 20 -0.65 3.03 -1.30
N LEU A 21 -0.95 3.99 -2.18
CA LEU A 21 -0.29 5.29 -2.24
C LEU A 21 -1.33 6.39 -2.43
N GLU A 22 -1.03 7.57 -1.91
CA GLU A 22 -1.65 8.82 -2.33
C GLU A 22 -0.98 9.31 -3.62
N PRO A 23 -1.73 9.50 -4.71
CA PRO A 23 -1.20 10.11 -5.92
C PRO A 23 -0.90 11.61 -5.69
N LEU A 24 0.38 11.99 -5.58
CA LEU A 24 0.77 13.39 -5.38
C LEU A 24 0.96 14.16 -6.70
N GLN A 25 1.48 13.48 -7.72
CA GLN A 25 1.81 14.08 -9.01
C GLN A 25 1.42 13.14 -10.15
N ASN A 26 1.16 13.73 -11.32
CA ASN A 26 0.95 12.97 -12.57
C ASN A 26 -0.19 11.93 -12.53
N ALA A 27 -1.26 12.19 -11.77
CA ALA A 27 -2.42 11.30 -11.67
C ALA A 27 -3.07 11.00 -13.05
N SER A 28 -3.00 11.93 -14.00
CA SER A 28 -3.46 11.73 -15.37
C SER A 28 -2.66 10.65 -16.12
N ILE A 29 -1.34 10.57 -15.91
CA ILE A 29 -0.47 9.53 -16.49
C ILE A 29 -0.77 8.18 -15.83
N MET A 30 -0.91 8.16 -14.50
CA MET A 30 -1.32 6.96 -13.76
C MET A 30 -2.66 6.42 -14.28
N CYS A 31 -3.64 7.30 -14.51
CA CYS A 31 -4.94 6.95 -15.08
C CYS A 31 -4.81 6.33 -16.48
N LYS A 32 -3.96 6.90 -17.35
CA LYS A 32 -3.66 6.33 -18.67
C LYS A 32 -3.11 4.90 -18.55
N PHE A 33 -2.11 4.68 -17.70
CA PHE A 33 -1.52 3.35 -17.51
C PHE A 33 -2.53 2.32 -16.95
N ARG A 34 -3.44 2.77 -16.09
CA ARG A 34 -4.51 1.92 -15.53
C ARG A 34 -5.63 1.63 -16.54
N SER A 35 -5.92 2.56 -17.44
CA SER A 35 -6.99 2.46 -18.43
C SER A 35 -6.67 1.49 -19.57
N VAL A 36 -5.38 1.34 -19.96
CA VAL A 36 -4.96 0.42 -21.04
C VAL A 36 -5.45 -1.01 -20.84
N LYS A 37 -5.60 -1.47 -19.58
CA LYS A 37 -6.05 -2.82 -19.25
C LYS A 37 -7.56 -2.94 -19.00
N ARG A 38 -8.32 -1.84 -19.04
CA ARG A 38 -9.77 -1.84 -18.78
C ARG A 38 -10.53 -1.97 -20.09
N LYS A 39 -11.44 -2.96 -20.13
CA LYS A 39 -12.40 -3.14 -21.23
C LYS A 39 -13.57 -2.16 -21.18
N ASN A 40 -13.82 -1.53 -20.02
CA ASN A 40 -14.96 -0.64 -19.79
C ASN A 40 -14.51 0.83 -19.68
N SER A 41 -15.29 1.71 -20.31
CA SER A 41 -15.06 3.17 -20.44
C SER A 41 -15.38 4.00 -19.19
N SER A 42 -15.63 3.37 -18.03
CA SER A 42 -15.95 4.14 -16.82
C SER A 42 -14.73 4.91 -16.32
N VAL A 43 -14.94 6.21 -16.07
CA VAL A 43 -13.91 7.13 -15.59
C VAL A 43 -13.32 6.59 -14.28
N LEU A 44 -12.00 6.37 -14.26
CA LEU A 44 -11.25 5.99 -13.08
C LEU A 44 -11.22 7.17 -12.11
N LYS A 45 -11.77 6.98 -10.91
CA LYS A 45 -11.63 7.96 -9.82
C LYS A 45 -10.18 7.95 -9.33
N GLU A 46 -9.68 9.11 -8.95
CA GLU A 46 -8.31 9.27 -8.47
C GLU A 46 -7.99 8.38 -7.26
N LYS A 47 -8.93 8.27 -6.31
CA LYS A 47 -8.84 7.35 -5.16
C LYS A 47 -8.65 5.88 -5.55
N ASP A 48 -8.99 5.50 -6.77
CA ASP A 48 -8.91 4.12 -7.27
C ASP A 48 -7.63 3.85 -8.08
N LEU A 49 -6.77 4.86 -8.28
CA LEU A 49 -5.50 4.73 -9.00
C LEU A 49 -4.53 3.83 -8.25
N CYS A 50 -4.26 4.15 -6.99
CA CYS A 50 -3.23 3.51 -6.18
C CYS A 50 -3.76 2.81 -4.93
N SER A 51 -5.07 2.63 -4.78
CA SER A 51 -5.70 1.96 -3.62
C SER A 51 -5.64 0.43 -3.69
N GLY A 52 -4.47 -0.13 -3.90
CA GLY A 52 -4.23 -1.58 -3.90
C GLY A 52 -2.84 -1.96 -4.44
N PRO A 53 -2.28 -3.10 -3.98
CA PRO A 53 -0.90 -3.49 -4.30
C PRO A 53 -0.68 -3.64 -5.81
N SER A 54 -1.61 -4.29 -6.51
CA SER A 54 -1.50 -4.42 -7.95
C SER A 54 -1.94 -3.17 -8.72
N LYS A 55 -2.72 -2.30 -8.07
CA LYS A 55 -3.21 -1.05 -8.66
C LYS A 55 -2.08 -0.04 -8.77
N LEU A 56 -1.34 0.17 -7.68
CA LEU A 56 -0.18 1.07 -7.67
C LEU A 56 0.90 0.60 -8.64
N CYS A 57 1.15 -0.73 -8.75
CA CYS A 57 2.13 -1.21 -9.73
C CYS A 57 1.72 -0.86 -11.17
N GLN A 58 0.44 -0.94 -11.50
CA GLN A 58 -0.05 -0.51 -12.81
C GLN A 58 0.05 1.00 -13.00
N ALA A 59 -0.35 1.78 -11.99
CA ALA A 59 -0.31 3.24 -12.01
C ALA A 59 1.12 3.79 -12.17
N LEU A 60 2.12 3.10 -11.61
CA LEU A 60 3.52 3.49 -11.65
C LEU A 60 4.36 2.70 -12.67
N LYS A 61 3.73 1.85 -13.49
CA LYS A 61 4.43 0.95 -14.44
C LYS A 61 5.51 0.06 -13.79
N ILE A 62 5.31 -0.33 -12.53
CA ILE A 62 6.14 -1.34 -11.86
C ILE A 62 5.78 -2.71 -12.43
N ASP A 63 6.76 -3.37 -13.02
CA ASP A 63 6.66 -4.73 -13.56
C ASP A 63 7.81 -5.63 -13.08
N LYS A 64 7.90 -6.84 -13.63
CA LYS A 64 8.91 -7.83 -13.23
C LYS A 64 10.35 -7.40 -13.56
N GLN A 65 10.56 -6.44 -14.45
CA GLN A 65 11.91 -5.98 -14.83
C GLN A 65 12.60 -5.23 -13.68
N LEU A 66 11.83 -4.66 -12.76
CA LEU A 66 12.34 -4.00 -11.55
C LEU A 66 12.57 -4.97 -10.38
N ASN A 67 12.33 -6.27 -10.58
CA ASN A 67 12.52 -7.26 -9.53
C ASN A 67 14.03 -7.42 -9.22
N LYS A 68 14.39 -7.45 -7.93
CA LYS A 68 15.78 -7.47 -7.43
C LYS A 68 16.60 -6.20 -7.74
N SER A 69 15.97 -5.13 -8.22
CA SER A 69 16.64 -3.83 -8.30
C SER A 69 16.88 -3.28 -6.89
N ASP A 70 18.06 -2.69 -6.68
CA ASP A 70 18.38 -1.98 -5.45
C ASP A 70 17.76 -0.58 -5.48
N LEU A 71 16.88 -0.31 -4.52
CA LEU A 71 16.14 0.95 -4.42
C LEU A 71 17.03 2.13 -4.03
N CYS A 72 18.18 1.86 -3.39
CA CYS A 72 19.13 2.89 -2.94
C CYS A 72 19.99 3.43 -4.08
N THR A 73 20.19 2.65 -5.15
CA THR A 73 21.08 2.99 -6.27
C THR A 73 20.37 3.09 -7.62
N SER A 74 19.11 2.68 -7.67
CA SER A 74 18.24 2.75 -8.85
C SER A 74 18.00 4.19 -9.31
N LYS A 75 18.04 4.42 -10.62
CA LYS A 75 17.73 5.70 -11.27
C LYS A 75 16.26 5.85 -11.71
N VAL A 76 15.48 4.77 -11.62
CA VAL A 76 14.12 4.69 -12.19
C VAL A 76 13.03 4.59 -11.13
N LEU A 77 13.40 4.15 -9.93
CA LEU A 77 12.51 3.99 -8.78
C LEU A 77 13.36 4.20 -7.52
N TRP A 78 12.92 5.09 -6.64
CA TRP A 78 13.56 5.41 -5.37
C TRP A 78 12.50 5.80 -4.34
N LEU A 79 12.91 6.02 -3.09
CA LEU A 79 12.08 6.62 -2.04
C LEU A 79 12.66 7.98 -1.67
N GLU A 80 11.78 8.89 -1.29
CA GLU A 80 12.13 10.22 -0.80
C GLU A 80 11.56 10.38 0.61
N ASP A 81 12.21 11.25 1.40
CA ASP A 81 11.70 11.61 2.71
C ASP A 81 10.34 12.30 2.57
N GLY A 82 9.35 11.75 3.29
CA GLY A 82 8.01 12.30 3.36
C GLY A 82 7.75 13.03 4.67
N GLU A 83 6.51 13.48 4.84
CA GLU A 83 6.05 14.06 6.10
C GLU A 83 6.07 13.03 7.23
N ARG A 84 6.46 13.48 8.42
CA ARG A 84 6.46 12.61 9.60
C ARG A 84 5.04 12.42 10.13
N ILE A 85 4.55 11.19 10.07
CA ILE A 85 3.23 10.84 10.61
C ILE A 85 3.35 10.46 12.09
N PRO A 86 2.54 11.04 12.99
CA PRO A 86 2.47 10.61 14.38
C PRO A 86 2.07 9.14 14.52
N LEU A 87 2.70 8.41 15.45
CA LEU A 87 2.36 7.00 15.69
C LEU A 87 0.90 6.82 16.11
N CYS A 88 0.31 7.81 16.79
CA CYS A 88 -1.10 7.80 17.16
C CYS A 88 -2.06 7.79 15.96
N ASP A 89 -1.58 8.17 14.77
CA ASP A 89 -2.33 8.14 13.51
C ASP A 89 -2.06 6.87 12.67
N ILE A 90 -1.17 5.97 13.12
CA ILE A 90 -0.90 4.72 12.42
C ILE A 90 -1.81 3.61 12.94
N VAL A 91 -2.64 3.05 12.05
CA VAL A 91 -3.52 1.93 12.36
C VAL A 91 -2.84 0.61 12.10
N GLU A 92 -2.75 -0.22 13.13
CA GLU A 92 -2.25 -1.59 13.07
C GLU A 92 -3.40 -2.58 13.01
N CYS A 93 -3.37 -3.51 12.05
CA CYS A 93 -4.44 -4.49 11.91
C CYS A 93 -4.00 -5.75 11.16
N LYS A 94 -4.92 -6.73 11.08
CA LYS A 94 -4.72 -7.96 10.31
C LYS A 94 -4.45 -7.64 8.83
N ARG A 95 -3.59 -8.45 8.21
CA ARG A 95 -3.31 -8.42 6.77
C ARG A 95 -4.53 -8.94 5.99
N ILE A 96 -4.55 -8.69 4.68
CA ILE A 96 -5.69 -9.03 3.81
C ILE A 96 -5.27 -10.15 2.86
N GLY A 97 -6.10 -11.18 2.73
CA GLY A 97 -5.91 -12.26 1.76
C GLY A 97 -4.81 -13.24 2.15
N ILE A 98 -4.63 -13.48 3.45
CA ILE A 98 -3.62 -14.39 4.00
C ILE A 98 -4.24 -15.44 4.93
N ASP A 99 -5.54 -15.72 4.79
CA ASP A 99 -6.25 -16.66 5.67
C ASP A 99 -5.67 -18.08 5.59
N SER A 100 -5.02 -18.41 4.47
CA SER A 100 -4.28 -19.66 4.27
C SER A 100 -2.96 -19.75 5.04
N ALA A 101 -2.49 -18.67 5.68
CA ALA A 101 -1.24 -18.65 6.45
C ALA A 101 -1.37 -19.26 7.86
N GLY A 102 -2.52 -19.85 8.17
CA GLY A 102 -2.85 -20.38 9.49
C GLY A 102 -3.39 -19.32 10.44
N GLU A 103 -4.13 -19.77 11.45
CA GLU A 103 -4.86 -18.90 12.38
C GLU A 103 -3.93 -17.90 13.08
N GLU A 104 -2.74 -18.34 13.50
CA GLU A 104 -1.78 -17.47 14.18
C GLU A 104 -1.37 -16.28 13.29
N TRP A 105 -0.84 -16.55 12.09
CA TRP A 105 -0.26 -15.53 11.22
C TRP A 105 -1.30 -14.68 10.48
N ALA A 106 -2.48 -15.24 10.22
CA ALA A 106 -3.62 -14.48 9.69
C ALA A 106 -4.10 -13.42 10.68
N ASN A 107 -3.97 -13.70 11.99
CA ASN A 107 -4.46 -12.82 13.05
C ASN A 107 -3.43 -11.79 13.56
N LYS A 108 -2.14 -11.91 13.24
CA LYS A 108 -1.12 -10.93 13.66
C LYS A 108 -1.36 -9.54 13.03
N PRO A 109 -1.16 -8.43 13.78
CA PRO A 109 -1.41 -7.06 13.32
C PRO A 109 -0.29 -6.51 12.43
N LEU A 110 0.10 -7.22 11.37
CA LEU A 110 1.24 -6.89 10.50
C LEU A 110 0.81 -6.07 9.27
N ARG A 111 -0.20 -5.21 9.41
CA ARG A 111 -0.62 -4.27 8.36
C ARG A 111 -0.83 -2.89 8.97
N PHE A 112 -0.11 -1.93 8.41
CA PHE A 112 -0.04 -0.55 8.85
C PHE A 112 -0.64 0.38 7.80
N TYR A 113 -1.39 1.39 8.22
CA TYR A 113 -1.86 2.47 7.34
C TYR A 113 -2.25 3.72 8.14
N ILE A 114 -2.27 4.88 7.49
CA ILE A 114 -2.65 6.16 8.11
C ILE A 114 -4.16 6.17 8.38
N ARG A 115 -4.56 6.50 9.61
CA ARG A 115 -5.96 6.58 10.05
C ARG A 115 -6.75 7.54 9.16
N ASN A 116 -7.99 7.18 8.86
CA ASN A 116 -8.89 7.99 8.03
C ASN A 116 -8.43 8.27 6.58
N CYS A 117 -7.29 7.71 6.15
CA CYS A 117 -6.76 7.94 4.81
C CYS A 117 -7.67 7.31 3.73
N ILE A 118 -8.15 8.15 2.81
CA ILE A 118 -9.06 7.75 1.72
C ILE A 118 -8.37 6.91 0.64
N TRP A 119 -7.04 6.97 0.58
CA TRP A 119 -6.21 6.29 -0.39
C TRP A 119 -6.00 4.80 -0.05
N VAL A 120 -6.28 4.42 1.20
CA VAL A 120 -6.15 3.05 1.69
C VAL A 120 -7.20 2.13 1.06
N SER A 121 -6.75 0.98 0.57
CA SER A 121 -7.59 0.00 -0.14
C SER A 121 -8.75 -0.55 0.69
N VAL A 122 -8.47 -0.96 1.93
CA VAL A 122 -9.47 -1.52 2.86
C VAL A 122 -9.16 -1.02 4.27
N ARG A 123 -10.06 -0.20 4.81
CA ARG A 123 -9.96 0.32 6.17
C ARG A 123 -10.56 -0.67 7.18
N ASN A 124 -9.87 -0.87 8.29
CA ASN A 124 -10.36 -1.65 9.42
C ASN A 124 -10.97 -0.69 10.46
N LYS A 125 -12.27 -0.44 10.33
CA LYS A 125 -13.03 0.48 11.20
C LYS A 125 -12.99 0.09 12.67
N ILE A 126 -12.83 -1.21 12.97
CA ILE A 126 -12.75 -1.71 14.35
C ILE A 126 -11.39 -1.30 14.94
N ALA A 127 -10.30 -1.57 14.23
CA ALA A 127 -8.95 -1.20 14.67
C ALA A 127 -8.80 0.33 14.82
N GLU A 128 -9.38 1.12 13.91
CA GLU A 128 -9.41 2.58 14.02
C GLU A 128 -10.09 3.08 15.30
N ARG A 129 -11.19 2.44 15.71
CA ARG A 129 -11.92 2.80 16.93
C ARG A 129 -11.18 2.37 18.19
N LEU A 130 -10.57 1.19 18.20
CA LEU A 130 -9.87 0.65 19.37
C LEU A 130 -8.63 1.47 19.74
N GLN A 131 -7.91 2.01 18.75
CA GLN A 131 -6.79 2.90 19.02
C GLN A 131 -7.23 4.27 19.58
N ASN A 132 -8.39 4.80 19.16
CA ASN A 132 -8.96 6.01 19.75
C ASN A 132 -9.21 5.87 21.26
N THR A 133 -9.67 4.70 21.70
CA THR A 133 -9.95 4.46 23.13
C THR A 133 -8.68 4.30 23.99
N ASN A 134 -7.57 3.86 23.40
CA ASN A 134 -6.31 3.72 24.12
C ASN A 134 -5.61 5.08 24.31
N ASN A 135 -5.69 5.98 23.32
CA ASN A 135 -5.10 7.32 23.40
C ASN A 135 -5.84 8.30 24.36
N ILE A 136 -7.01 7.92 24.90
CA ILE A 136 -7.75 8.72 25.89
C ILE A 136 -7.37 8.31 27.33
N LYS A 137 -6.59 7.22 27.49
CA LYS A 137 -6.21 6.67 28.80
C LYS A 137 -4.76 6.97 29.22
N GLU A 138 -4.04 7.77 28.45
CA GLU A 138 -2.72 8.34 28.79
C GLU A 138 -2.83 9.85 28.94
#